data_AF-A0A959VA44-F1
#
_entry.id   AF-A0A959VA44-F1
#
_cell.length_a   1.000
_cell.length_b   1.000
_cell.length_c   1.000
_cell.angle_alpha   90.00
_cell.angle_beta   90.00
_cell.angle_gamma   90.00
#
_symmetry.space_group_name_H-M   'P 1'
#
loop_
_entity.id
_entity.type
_entity.pdbx_description
1 polymer ?
#
loop_
_entity_poly.entity_id
_entity_poly.type
_entity_poly.pdbx_seq_one_letter_code
_entity_poly.pdbx_strand_id
1 'polypeptide(L)'
;MREKVRRKIMGNWLYSIYRRMRYIRYLKKVRKIRRKELSLELEQEQQEARLTMKQQNRLERQLDKEKQKRIKQEAIQERKRIKAEMRTKVINDRIAEKEKRRAEQEELKKEKEAVRQRLKVKTVQDKQLELDQKKQAKLFKELRKKRKRKLRPYIVKRRFRAFFRGLRSINKQSLKDWSVWSTELVANKNDRNRFLKIFFNSLFMFMLSYLIIYIIGEFITVWVATTFDYKVILFPYKIYYSIDSDQWTADSVKILYSILPFTGLIIGIVGIIIFSSLRNENGYFKLFFLWSFVHGIVMFFGSILMGTLLNQGFGWVIAYLYYKDTGKMIFSIISIFALFIAGTSITRSFLISGNAYFNFVKHENRKFLFVSQVLLPAIIGTTIMALLKIPTDDYFSTNEEYIFEISKISTILLIILPVGLTFKSMGDVYFDEDGRKVKFAWPFLLITLAVFILHFFVLAPGVVFNS
;
A
#
# COMPACT_ATOMS: atom_id res chain seq x y z
N MET A 1 -82.58 -102.96 -1.70
CA MET A 1 -83.54 -102.18 -2.52
C MET A 1 -83.27 -102.48 -3.99
N ARG A 2 -84.21 -103.15 -4.67
CA ARG A 2 -83.98 -103.84 -5.95
C ARG A 2 -83.53 -102.85 -7.05
N GLU A 3 -82.39 -103.16 -7.66
CA GLU A 3 -81.58 -102.31 -8.56
C GLU A 3 -82.37 -101.77 -9.77
N LYS A 4 -83.47 -102.45 -10.15
CA LYS A 4 -84.40 -102.01 -11.20
C LYS A 4 -85.20 -100.74 -10.85
N VAL A 5 -85.52 -100.48 -9.57
CA VAL A 5 -86.30 -99.29 -9.16
C VAL A 5 -85.47 -98.00 -9.22
N ARG A 6 -84.17 -98.09 -8.90
CA ARG A 6 -83.27 -96.92 -8.93
C ARG A 6 -82.94 -96.45 -10.35
N ARG A 7 -82.93 -97.36 -11.33
CA ARG A 7 -82.72 -97.00 -12.76
C ARG A 7 -83.88 -96.21 -13.35
N LYS A 8 -85.12 -96.45 -12.88
CA LYS A 8 -86.32 -95.78 -13.42
C LYS A 8 -86.49 -94.33 -12.91
N ILE A 9 -86.04 -94.04 -11.69
CA ILE A 9 -86.18 -92.72 -11.05
C ILE A 9 -85.02 -91.77 -11.39
N MET A 10 -83.79 -92.28 -11.48
CA MET A 10 -82.61 -91.41 -11.68
C MET A 10 -82.26 -91.17 -13.15
N GLY A 11 -82.92 -91.84 -14.11
CA GLY A 11 -82.48 -91.82 -15.50
C GLY A 11 -81.11 -92.52 -15.67
N ASN A 12 -80.85 -93.03 -16.88
CA ASN A 12 -79.66 -93.85 -17.14
C ASN A 12 -78.33 -93.11 -16.84
N TRP A 13 -78.32 -91.78 -16.99
CA TRP A 13 -77.12 -90.97 -16.80
C TRP A 13 -76.74 -90.80 -15.32
N LEU A 14 -77.67 -90.49 -14.42
CA LEU A 14 -77.33 -90.31 -13.00
C LEU A 14 -77.01 -91.67 -12.31
N TYR A 15 -77.58 -92.77 -12.79
CA TYR A 15 -77.25 -94.09 -12.26
C TYR A 15 -75.79 -94.50 -12.54
N SER A 16 -75.24 -94.11 -13.69
CA SER A 16 -73.81 -94.28 -14.04
C SER A 16 -72.89 -93.55 -13.06
N ILE A 17 -73.24 -92.31 -12.72
CA ILE A 17 -72.46 -91.46 -11.80
C ILE A 17 -72.48 -92.05 -10.38
N TYR A 18 -73.65 -92.51 -9.91
CA TYR A 18 -73.77 -93.16 -8.60
C TYR A 18 -72.91 -94.43 -8.48
N ARG A 19 -72.84 -95.26 -9.53
CA ARG A 19 -72.03 -96.49 -9.53
C ARG A 19 -70.53 -96.17 -9.46
N ARG A 20 -70.07 -95.16 -10.22
CA ARG A 20 -68.66 -94.71 -10.20
C ARG A 20 -68.26 -94.15 -8.84
N MET A 21 -69.11 -93.36 -8.18
CA MET A 21 -68.78 -92.84 -6.85
C MET A 21 -68.71 -93.92 -5.77
N ARG A 22 -69.53 -94.97 -5.84
CA ARG A 22 -69.48 -96.08 -4.87
C ARG A 22 -68.18 -96.90 -5.01
N TYR A 23 -67.70 -97.10 -6.23
CA TYR A 23 -66.46 -97.82 -6.50
C TYR A 23 -65.22 -97.08 -5.96
N ILE A 24 -65.18 -95.75 -6.13
CA ILE A 24 -64.07 -94.93 -5.63
C ILE A 24 -63.99 -94.96 -4.08
N ARG A 25 -65.12 -95.00 -3.38
CA ARG A 25 -65.14 -95.11 -1.91
C ARG A 25 -64.67 -96.49 -1.41
N TYR A 26 -64.93 -97.56 -2.15
CA TYR A 26 -64.42 -98.90 -1.83
C TYR A 26 -62.88 -98.96 -1.92
N LEU A 27 -62.30 -98.43 -2.99
CA LEU A 27 -60.84 -98.42 -3.18
C LEU A 27 -60.08 -97.61 -2.12
N LYS A 28 -60.66 -96.52 -1.61
CA LYS A 28 -60.05 -95.75 -0.52
C LYS A 28 -60.05 -96.49 0.83
N LYS A 29 -61.04 -97.37 1.09
CA LYS A 29 -61.11 -98.15 2.33
C LYS A 29 -60.06 -99.28 2.36
N VAL A 30 -59.81 -99.92 1.21
CA VAL A 30 -58.81 -101.01 1.09
C VAL A 30 -57.36 -100.50 1.24
N ARG A 31 -57.04 -99.29 0.75
CA ARG A 31 -55.69 -98.71 0.89
C ARG A 31 -55.32 -98.25 2.31
N LYS A 32 -56.30 -98.05 3.20
CA LYS A 32 -56.06 -97.60 4.59
C LYS A 32 -55.72 -98.77 5.52
N ILE A 33 -56.21 -99.97 5.24
CA ILE A 33 -55.94 -101.18 6.03
C ILE A 33 -54.51 -101.67 5.77
N ARG A 34 -54.08 -101.71 4.50
CA ARG A 34 -52.74 -102.16 4.08
C ARG A 34 -51.56 -101.28 4.54
N ARG A 35 -51.81 -100.03 4.96
CA ARG A 35 -50.78 -99.11 5.48
C ARG A 35 -50.49 -99.27 6.97
N LYS A 36 -51.37 -99.93 7.73
CA LYS A 36 -51.17 -100.16 9.17
C LYS A 36 -50.43 -101.46 9.48
N GLU A 37 -50.51 -102.46 8.59
CA GLU A 37 -49.76 -103.71 8.74
C GLU A 37 -48.27 -103.51 8.44
N LEU A 38 -47.94 -102.69 7.42
CA LEU A 38 -46.54 -102.44 6.99
C LEU A 38 -45.71 -101.59 7.98
N SER A 39 -46.34 -100.83 8.89
CA SER A 39 -45.62 -100.00 9.87
C SER A 39 -45.17 -100.77 11.11
N LEU A 40 -45.79 -101.92 11.39
CA LEU A 40 -45.49 -102.73 12.57
C LEU A 40 -44.32 -103.69 12.35
N GLU A 41 -44.12 -104.19 11.14
CA GLU A 41 -42.96 -105.05 10.79
C GLU A 41 -41.64 -104.26 10.71
N LEU A 42 -41.69 -102.98 10.35
CA LEU A 42 -40.50 -102.14 10.10
C LEU A 42 -39.84 -101.59 11.39
N GLU A 43 -40.58 -101.53 12.50
CA GLU A 43 -40.05 -101.08 13.79
C GLU A 43 -39.25 -102.18 14.52
N GLN A 44 -39.54 -103.46 14.26
CA GLN A 44 -38.86 -104.59 14.91
C GLN A 44 -37.46 -104.85 14.32
N GLU A 45 -37.28 -104.72 12.99
CA GLU A 45 -35.95 -104.85 12.35
C GLU A 45 -34.98 -103.70 12.70
N GLN A 46 -35.49 -102.49 12.97
CA GLN A 46 -34.64 -101.33 13.26
C GLN A 46 -34.01 -101.35 14.65
N GLN A 47 -34.54 -102.13 15.59
CA GLN A 47 -33.98 -102.22 16.94
C GLN A 47 -32.78 -103.18 17.01
N GLU A 48 -32.80 -104.28 16.26
CA GLU A 48 -31.71 -105.26 16.25
C GLU A 48 -30.45 -104.72 15.53
N ALA A 49 -30.62 -103.95 14.45
CA ALA A 49 -29.50 -103.33 13.71
C ALA A 49 -28.75 -102.23 14.51
N ARG A 50 -29.40 -101.58 15.49
CA ARG A 50 -28.79 -100.50 16.28
C ARG A 50 -27.84 -101.01 17.36
N LEU A 51 -27.99 -102.26 17.80
CA LEU A 51 -27.17 -102.83 18.86
C LEU A 51 -25.82 -103.36 18.32
N THR A 52 -25.82 -103.95 17.12
CA THR A 52 -24.59 -104.44 16.45
C THR A 52 -23.69 -103.29 15.97
N MET A 53 -24.26 -102.20 15.44
CA MET A 53 -23.51 -101.04 14.94
C MET A 53 -22.78 -100.25 16.07
N LYS A 54 -23.27 -100.31 17.31
CA LYS A 54 -22.63 -99.62 18.45
C LYS A 54 -21.37 -100.31 18.96
N GLN A 55 -21.23 -101.62 18.75
CA GLN A 55 -20.06 -102.38 19.20
C GLN A 55 -18.87 -102.21 18.25
N GLN A 56 -19.10 -102.18 16.92
CA GLN A 56 -18.04 -101.96 15.92
C GLN A 56 -17.41 -100.55 16.02
N ASN A 57 -18.24 -99.51 16.22
CA ASN A 57 -17.78 -98.13 16.33
C ASN A 57 -16.89 -97.83 17.56
N ARG A 58 -16.86 -98.69 18.58
CA ARG A 58 -16.01 -98.50 19.77
C ARG A 58 -14.57 -98.99 19.56
N LEU A 59 -14.39 -100.04 18.77
CA LEU A 59 -13.07 -100.60 18.41
C LEU A 59 -12.31 -99.68 17.45
N GLU A 60 -13.00 -99.12 16.45
CA GLU A 60 -12.40 -98.24 15.45
C GLU A 60 -11.86 -96.93 16.06
N ARG A 61 -12.54 -96.39 17.07
CA ARG A 61 -12.12 -95.17 17.80
C ARG A 61 -10.88 -95.35 18.67
N GLN A 62 -10.52 -96.58 19.04
CA GLN A 62 -9.31 -96.85 19.82
C GLN A 62 -8.07 -96.92 18.93
N LEU A 63 -8.17 -97.53 17.75
CA LEU A 63 -7.09 -97.59 16.75
C LEU A 63 -6.72 -96.19 16.19
N ASP A 64 -7.71 -95.32 15.95
CA ASP A 64 -7.46 -93.96 15.44
C ASP A 64 -6.73 -93.05 16.43
N LYS A 65 -6.96 -93.25 17.74
CA LYS A 65 -6.31 -92.45 18.80
C LYS A 65 -4.81 -92.76 18.92
N GLU A 66 -4.39 -93.99 18.67
CA GLU A 66 -2.97 -94.35 18.68
C GLU A 66 -2.24 -93.84 17.44
N LYS A 67 -2.89 -93.88 16.27
CA LYS A 67 -2.34 -93.37 15.01
C LYS A 67 -2.11 -91.86 15.05
N GLN A 68 -3.05 -91.10 15.64
CA GLN A 68 -2.91 -89.65 15.81
C GLN A 68 -1.78 -89.24 16.77
N LYS A 69 -1.47 -90.05 17.79
CA LYS A 69 -0.36 -89.77 18.72
C LYS A 69 1.00 -89.89 18.04
N ARG A 70 1.19 -90.86 17.15
CA ARG A 70 2.44 -91.04 16.38
C ARG A 70 2.68 -89.89 15.40
N ILE A 71 1.66 -89.52 14.61
CA ILE A 71 1.73 -88.39 13.66
C ILE A 71 2.08 -87.07 14.37
N LYS A 72 1.54 -86.83 15.57
CA LYS A 72 1.80 -85.60 16.33
C LYS A 72 3.24 -85.51 16.84
N GLN A 73 3.89 -86.65 17.15
CA GLN A 73 5.28 -86.66 17.62
C GLN A 73 6.28 -86.42 16.48
N GLU A 74 6.04 -86.98 15.30
CA GLU A 74 6.85 -86.77 14.10
C GLU A 74 6.80 -85.30 13.64
N ALA A 75 5.60 -84.71 13.59
CA ALA A 75 5.41 -83.30 13.22
C ALA A 75 6.12 -82.31 14.17
N ILE A 76 6.29 -82.67 15.46
CA ILE A 76 7.01 -81.82 16.43
C ILE A 76 8.52 -81.86 16.18
N GLN A 77 9.08 -83.02 15.81
CA GLN A 77 10.51 -83.13 15.52
C GLN A 77 10.89 -82.41 14.22
N GLU A 78 10.04 -82.48 13.20
CA GLU A 78 10.25 -81.81 11.91
C GLU A 78 10.19 -80.28 12.05
N ARG A 79 9.25 -79.75 12.83
CA ARG A 79 9.18 -78.32 13.16
C ARG A 79 10.43 -77.79 13.87
N LYS A 80 11.08 -78.61 14.70
CA LYS A 80 12.32 -78.23 15.39
C LYS A 80 13.51 -78.12 14.42
N ARG A 81 13.60 -79.02 13.43
CA ARG A 81 14.65 -78.98 12.39
C ARG A 81 14.49 -77.76 11.48
N ILE A 82 13.29 -77.52 10.95
CA ILE A 82 12.98 -76.35 10.10
C ILE A 82 13.26 -75.03 10.85
N LYS A 83 12.93 -74.96 12.15
CA LYS A 83 13.19 -73.75 12.96
C LYS A 83 14.68 -73.50 13.22
N ALA A 84 15.51 -74.55 13.27
CA ALA A 84 16.96 -74.40 13.42
C ALA A 84 17.60 -73.89 12.12
N GLU A 85 17.20 -74.44 10.97
CA GLU A 85 17.67 -73.99 9.64
C GLU A 85 17.23 -72.56 9.30
N MET A 86 16.00 -72.18 9.66
CA MET A 86 15.57 -70.78 9.49
C MET A 86 16.39 -69.82 10.37
N ARG A 87 16.81 -70.23 11.57
CA ARG A 87 17.62 -69.37 12.45
C ARG A 87 19.02 -69.15 11.90
N THR A 88 19.66 -70.18 11.34
CA THR A 88 21.00 -70.03 10.74
C THR A 88 20.96 -69.17 9.48
N LYS A 89 19.92 -69.33 8.64
CA LYS A 89 19.70 -68.49 7.45
C LYS A 89 19.49 -67.02 7.82
N VAL A 90 18.64 -66.73 8.81
CA VAL A 90 18.40 -65.36 9.30
C VAL A 90 19.65 -64.72 9.90
N ILE A 91 20.52 -65.49 10.57
CA ILE A 91 21.78 -64.97 11.11
C ILE A 91 22.73 -64.60 9.98
N ASN A 92 22.87 -65.45 8.96
CA ASN A 92 23.74 -65.17 7.82
C ASN A 92 23.24 -63.98 6.99
N ASP A 93 21.93 -63.88 6.77
CA ASP A 93 21.31 -62.75 6.07
C ASP A 93 21.54 -61.43 6.84
N ARG A 94 21.47 -61.45 8.18
CA ARG A 94 21.78 -60.26 9.02
C ARG A 94 23.24 -59.85 8.97
N ILE A 95 24.18 -60.80 8.84
CA ILE A 95 25.60 -60.50 8.71
C ILE A 95 25.86 -59.85 7.35
N ALA A 96 25.35 -60.43 6.26
CA ALA A 96 25.46 -59.88 4.91
C ALA A 96 24.80 -58.49 4.79
N GLU A 97 23.64 -58.28 5.41
CA GLU A 97 22.97 -56.98 5.44
C GLU A 97 23.80 -55.94 6.22
N LYS A 98 24.45 -56.33 7.32
CA LYS A 98 25.30 -55.45 8.11
C LYS A 98 26.57 -55.05 7.36
N GLU A 99 27.15 -55.96 6.58
CA GLU A 99 28.30 -55.66 5.71
C GLU A 99 27.92 -54.72 4.56
N LYS A 100 26.77 -54.96 3.91
CA LYS A 100 26.24 -54.08 2.88
C LYS A 100 25.98 -52.66 3.42
N ARG A 101 25.38 -52.56 4.62
CA ARG A 101 25.16 -51.26 5.29
C ARG A 101 26.47 -50.56 5.66
N ARG A 102 27.54 -51.29 6.01
CA ARG A 102 28.86 -50.71 6.27
C ARG A 102 29.50 -50.17 4.99
N ALA A 103 29.44 -50.92 3.89
CA ALA A 103 29.90 -50.46 2.58
C ALA A 103 29.14 -49.22 2.10
N GLU A 104 27.81 -49.23 2.19
CA GLU A 104 26.97 -48.07 1.87
C GLU A 104 27.28 -46.86 2.75
N GLN A 105 27.57 -47.06 4.05
CA GLN A 105 27.98 -45.98 4.94
C GLN A 105 29.37 -45.41 4.61
N GLU A 106 30.30 -46.24 4.15
CA GLU A 106 31.62 -45.79 3.72
C GLU A 106 31.55 -45.02 2.39
N GLU A 107 30.74 -45.48 1.43
CA GLU A 107 30.47 -44.73 0.21
C GLU A 107 29.80 -43.39 0.52
N LEU A 108 28.79 -43.39 1.39
CA LEU A 108 28.12 -42.15 1.81
C LEU A 108 29.06 -41.18 2.54
N LYS A 109 30.04 -41.69 3.30
CA LYS A 109 31.08 -40.86 3.92
C LYS A 109 32.02 -40.26 2.87
N LYS A 110 32.49 -41.06 1.90
CA LYS A 110 33.33 -40.58 0.79
C LYS A 110 32.59 -39.54 -0.07
N GLU A 111 31.31 -39.77 -0.35
CA GLU A 111 30.47 -38.83 -1.08
C GLU A 111 30.27 -37.54 -0.29
N LYS A 112 29.96 -37.62 1.01
CA LYS A 112 29.84 -36.43 1.89
C LYS A 112 31.15 -35.64 1.96
N GLU A 113 32.30 -36.30 2.00
CA GLU A 113 33.60 -35.63 2.00
C GLU A 113 33.89 -34.96 0.64
N ALA A 114 33.59 -35.63 -0.47
CA ALA A 114 33.70 -35.04 -1.80
C ALA A 114 32.78 -33.83 -1.99
N VAL A 115 31.53 -33.90 -1.51
CA VAL A 115 30.60 -32.77 -1.48
C VAL A 115 31.14 -31.64 -0.61
N ARG A 116 31.70 -31.94 0.57
CA ARG A 116 32.29 -30.93 1.46
C ARG A 116 33.48 -30.24 0.81
N GLN A 117 34.32 -30.96 0.06
CA GLN A 117 35.43 -30.37 -0.69
C GLN A 117 34.92 -29.47 -1.84
N ARG A 118 33.93 -29.93 -2.62
CA ARG A 118 33.29 -29.09 -3.66
C ARG A 118 32.67 -27.82 -3.08
N LEU A 119 32.00 -27.92 -1.94
CA LEU A 119 31.43 -26.76 -1.24
C LEU A 119 32.51 -25.79 -0.76
N LYS A 120 33.65 -26.28 -0.23
CA LYS A 120 34.78 -25.42 0.16
C LYS A 120 35.34 -24.65 -1.04
N VAL A 121 35.58 -25.32 -2.17
CA VAL A 121 36.06 -24.68 -3.41
C VAL A 121 35.07 -23.64 -3.92
N LYS A 122 33.77 -24.00 -3.97
CA LYS A 122 32.70 -23.09 -4.37
C LYS A 122 32.63 -21.86 -3.45
N THR A 123 32.77 -22.05 -2.13
CA THR A 123 32.76 -20.93 -1.17
C THR A 123 33.92 -19.96 -1.39
N VAL A 124 35.10 -20.46 -1.75
CA VAL A 124 36.27 -19.62 -2.08
C VAL A 124 36.04 -18.87 -3.39
N GLN A 125 35.51 -19.55 -4.42
CA GLN A 125 35.16 -18.93 -5.69
C GLN A 125 34.08 -17.84 -5.54
N ASP A 126 33.03 -18.13 -4.77
CA ASP A 126 31.94 -17.18 -4.49
C ASP A 126 32.47 -15.95 -3.75
N LYS A 127 33.37 -16.14 -2.76
CA LYS A 127 34.02 -15.01 -2.06
C LYS A 127 34.88 -14.17 -2.99
N GLN A 128 35.61 -14.80 -3.91
CA GLN A 128 36.42 -14.08 -4.90
C GLN A 128 35.54 -13.28 -5.86
N LEU A 129 34.47 -13.89 -6.36
CA LEU A 129 33.48 -13.23 -7.21
C LEU A 129 32.83 -12.05 -6.50
N GLU A 130 32.44 -12.20 -5.22
CA GLU A 130 31.87 -11.12 -4.42
C GLU A 130 32.86 -9.96 -4.24
N LEU A 131 34.15 -10.27 -4.03
CA LEU A 131 35.21 -9.27 -3.87
C LEU A 131 35.46 -8.51 -5.17
N ASP A 132 35.42 -9.19 -6.31
CA ASP A 132 35.57 -8.56 -7.63
C ASP A 132 34.34 -7.73 -8.01
N GLN A 133 33.13 -8.21 -7.71
CA GLN A 133 31.90 -7.42 -7.83
C GLN A 133 31.95 -6.17 -6.95
N LYS A 134 32.44 -6.27 -5.70
CA LYS A 134 32.64 -5.11 -4.81
C LYS A 134 33.65 -4.12 -5.37
N LYS A 135 34.77 -4.60 -5.95
CA LYS A 135 35.77 -3.75 -6.63
C LYS A 135 35.17 -3.03 -7.84
N GLN A 136 34.45 -3.74 -8.70
CA GLN A 136 33.78 -3.15 -9.87
C GLN A 136 32.72 -2.13 -9.44
N ALA A 137 31.93 -2.42 -8.41
CA ALA A 137 30.94 -1.49 -7.87
C ALA A 137 31.60 -0.23 -7.27
N LYS A 138 32.74 -0.37 -6.58
CA LYS A 138 33.53 0.77 -6.08
C LYS A 138 34.06 1.61 -7.24
N LEU A 139 34.68 0.99 -8.25
CA LEU A 139 35.17 1.66 -9.45
C LEU A 139 34.05 2.42 -10.17
N PHE A 140 32.89 1.80 -10.36
CA PHE A 140 31.74 2.42 -11.00
C PHE A 140 31.20 3.61 -10.19
N LYS A 141 31.15 3.49 -8.84
CA LYS A 141 30.80 4.61 -7.95
C LYS A 141 31.78 5.77 -8.09
N GLU A 142 33.08 5.50 -8.18
CA GLU A 142 34.10 6.54 -8.36
C GLU A 142 34.02 7.21 -9.74
N LEU A 143 33.88 6.44 -10.81
CA LEU A 143 33.68 6.97 -12.16
C LEU A 143 32.42 7.84 -12.24
N ARG A 144 31.32 7.40 -11.61
CA ARG A 144 30.07 8.19 -11.52
C ARG A 144 30.28 9.49 -10.72
N LYS A 145 31.05 9.46 -9.62
CA LYS A 145 31.42 10.68 -8.87
C LYS A 145 32.29 11.62 -9.70
N LYS A 146 33.33 11.12 -10.39
CA LYS A 146 34.20 11.91 -11.28
C LYS A 146 33.41 12.53 -12.44
N ARG A 147 32.55 11.76 -13.11
CA ARG A 147 31.68 12.25 -14.21
C ARG A 147 30.70 13.31 -13.72
N LYS A 148 30.07 13.12 -12.55
CA LYS A 148 29.20 14.15 -11.94
C LYS A 148 29.96 15.43 -11.59
N ARG A 149 31.17 15.34 -11.02
CA ARG A 149 32.01 16.52 -10.72
C ARG A 149 32.38 17.28 -12.00
N LYS A 150 32.77 16.57 -13.07
CA LYS A 150 33.07 17.19 -14.37
C LYS A 150 31.84 17.83 -15.01
N LEU A 151 30.66 17.21 -14.95
CA LEU A 151 29.44 17.73 -15.59
C LEU A 151 28.73 18.85 -14.83
N ARG A 152 28.87 18.92 -13.50
CA ARG A 152 28.24 19.95 -12.65
C ARG A 152 28.47 21.39 -13.15
N PRO A 153 29.70 21.87 -13.40
CA PRO A 153 29.91 23.24 -13.87
C PRO A 153 29.27 23.49 -15.24
N TYR A 154 29.27 22.52 -16.16
CA TYR A 154 28.61 22.65 -17.46
C TYR A 154 27.09 22.74 -17.32
N ILE A 155 26.48 21.94 -16.44
CA ILE A 155 25.03 21.99 -16.17
C ILE A 155 24.65 23.35 -15.57
N VAL A 156 25.41 23.84 -14.58
CA VAL A 156 25.18 25.15 -13.96
C VAL A 156 25.36 26.27 -14.99
N LYS A 157 26.46 26.29 -15.75
CA LYS A 157 26.72 27.28 -16.81
C LYS A 157 25.67 27.24 -17.92
N ARG A 158 25.14 26.06 -18.27
CA ARG A 158 24.05 25.91 -19.25
C ARG A 158 22.75 26.52 -18.72
N ARG A 159 22.38 26.22 -17.47
CA ARG A 159 21.19 26.79 -16.81
C ARG A 159 21.30 28.31 -16.70
N PHE A 160 22.45 28.82 -16.29
CA PHE A 160 22.71 30.26 -16.19
C PHE A 160 22.63 30.95 -17.57
N ARG A 161 23.25 30.38 -18.61
CA ARG A 161 23.14 30.93 -19.99
C ARG A 161 21.71 30.86 -20.54
N ALA A 162 20.93 29.84 -20.20
CA ALA A 162 19.52 29.76 -20.59
C ALA A 162 18.70 30.87 -19.91
N PHE A 163 18.96 31.11 -18.63
CA PHE A 163 18.35 32.19 -17.86
C PHE A 163 18.64 33.58 -18.45
N PHE A 164 19.91 33.93 -18.70
CA PHE A 164 20.25 35.24 -19.29
C PHE A 164 19.71 35.43 -20.70
N ARG A 165 19.63 34.36 -21.50
CA ARG A 165 18.93 34.40 -22.79
C ARG A 165 17.43 34.64 -22.62
N GLY A 166 16.81 34.03 -21.61
CA GLY A 166 15.43 34.29 -21.22
C GLY A 166 15.18 35.77 -20.89
N LEU A 167 16.04 36.39 -20.08
CA LEU A 167 15.96 37.83 -19.77
C LEU A 167 16.12 38.71 -21.02
N ARG A 168 17.13 38.45 -21.86
CA ARG A 168 17.32 39.22 -23.10
C ARG A 168 16.18 39.05 -24.11
N SER A 169 15.45 37.93 -24.05
CA SER A 169 14.31 37.66 -24.94
C SER A 169 13.03 38.41 -24.56
N ILE A 170 13.02 39.14 -23.43
CA ILE A 170 11.92 40.04 -23.06
C ILE A 170 12.01 41.29 -23.95
N ASN A 171 11.60 41.15 -25.22
CA ASN A 171 11.47 42.24 -26.17
C ASN A 171 10.02 42.75 -26.20
N LYS A 172 9.75 43.96 -26.70
CA LYS A 172 8.40 44.50 -26.96
C LYS A 172 7.53 43.50 -27.74
N GLN A 173 8.14 42.75 -28.67
CA GLN A 173 7.45 41.68 -29.40
C GLN A 173 6.88 40.61 -28.47
N SER A 174 7.59 40.21 -27.42
CA SER A 174 7.10 39.20 -26.47
C SER A 174 5.85 39.65 -25.68
N LEU A 175 5.72 40.96 -25.44
CA LEU A 175 4.51 41.56 -24.86
C LEU A 175 3.35 41.55 -25.87
N LYS A 176 3.62 41.86 -27.14
CA LYS A 176 2.64 41.75 -28.22
C LYS A 176 2.16 40.30 -28.36
N ASP A 177 3.07 39.33 -28.39
CA ASP A 177 2.74 37.90 -28.41
C ASP A 177 1.97 37.45 -27.15
N TRP A 178 2.12 38.16 -26.03
CA TRP A 178 1.34 37.94 -24.82
C TRP A 178 -0.10 38.44 -24.97
N SER A 179 -0.27 39.66 -25.51
CA SER A 179 -1.60 40.21 -25.79
C SER A 179 -2.37 39.35 -26.80
N VAL A 180 -1.76 38.97 -27.93
CA VAL A 180 -2.39 38.12 -28.97
C VAL A 180 -2.80 36.77 -28.38
N TRP A 181 -1.89 36.09 -27.69
CA TRP A 181 -2.19 34.82 -27.02
C TRP A 181 -3.35 34.94 -26.01
N SER A 182 -3.42 36.04 -25.25
CA SER A 182 -4.51 36.26 -24.31
C SER A 182 -5.86 36.47 -25.01
N THR A 183 -5.87 37.15 -26.17
CA THR A 183 -7.09 37.33 -26.97
C THR A 183 -7.56 36.01 -27.58
N GLU A 184 -6.64 35.17 -28.08
CA GLU A 184 -6.95 33.82 -28.59
C GLU A 184 -7.52 32.91 -27.50
N LEU A 185 -6.94 32.97 -26.28
CA LEU A 185 -7.42 32.23 -25.12
C LEU A 185 -8.87 32.60 -24.75
N VAL A 186 -9.21 33.90 -24.82
CA VAL A 186 -10.55 34.39 -24.51
C VAL A 186 -11.55 34.00 -25.61
N ALA A 187 -11.13 34.01 -26.87
CA ALA A 187 -11.96 33.64 -28.02
C ALA A 187 -12.32 32.14 -28.03
N ASN A 188 -11.38 31.25 -27.69
CA ASN A 188 -11.64 29.81 -27.69
C ASN A 188 -12.30 29.34 -26.38
N LYS A 189 -13.61 29.06 -26.42
CA LYS A 189 -14.40 28.59 -25.26
C LYS A 189 -13.82 27.34 -24.57
N ASN A 190 -13.26 26.39 -25.34
CA ASN A 190 -12.70 25.16 -24.78
C ASN A 190 -11.39 25.42 -24.03
N ASP A 191 -10.51 26.27 -24.59
CA ASP A 191 -9.26 26.65 -23.95
C ASP A 191 -9.49 27.49 -22.72
N ARG A 192 -10.42 28.45 -22.79
CA ARG A 192 -10.87 29.24 -21.63
C ARG A 192 -11.37 28.36 -20.49
N ASN A 193 -12.21 27.38 -20.78
CA ASN A 193 -12.74 26.47 -19.76
C ASN A 193 -11.64 25.59 -19.14
N ARG A 194 -10.69 25.10 -19.95
CA ARG A 194 -9.52 24.36 -19.45
C ARG A 194 -8.64 25.26 -18.58
N PHE A 195 -8.40 26.48 -19.03
CA PHE A 195 -7.58 27.47 -18.33
C PHE A 195 -8.14 27.78 -16.95
N LEU A 196 -9.44 28.12 -16.88
CA LEU A 196 -10.12 28.44 -15.62
C LEU A 196 -10.08 27.26 -14.65
N LYS A 197 -10.28 26.03 -15.11
CA LYS A 197 -10.18 24.84 -14.24
C LYS A 197 -8.79 24.66 -13.65
N ILE A 198 -7.73 24.80 -14.45
CA ILE A 198 -6.35 24.71 -13.96
C ILE A 198 -6.04 25.85 -12.99
N PHE A 199 -6.48 27.06 -13.35
CA PHE A 199 -6.33 28.26 -12.53
C PHE A 199 -6.97 28.09 -11.16
N PHE A 200 -8.26 27.75 -11.10
CA PHE A 200 -8.96 27.58 -9.83
C PHE A 200 -8.41 26.41 -9.01
N ASN A 201 -8.11 25.26 -9.64
CA ASN A 201 -7.50 24.15 -8.92
C ASN A 201 -6.17 24.57 -8.27
N SER A 202 -5.33 25.34 -8.97
CA SER A 202 -4.07 25.82 -8.41
C SER A 202 -4.25 26.93 -7.38
N LEU A 203 -5.20 27.85 -7.59
CA LEU A 203 -5.54 28.94 -6.67
C LEU A 203 -6.03 28.41 -5.32
N PHE A 204 -6.93 27.42 -5.32
CA PHE A 204 -7.43 26.85 -4.06
C PHE A 204 -6.34 26.07 -3.33
N MET A 205 -5.45 25.37 -4.04
CA MET A 205 -4.31 24.70 -3.44
C MET A 205 -3.29 25.69 -2.87
N PHE A 206 -3.05 26.80 -3.57
CA PHE A 206 -2.24 27.92 -3.10
C PHE A 206 -2.81 28.47 -1.79
N MET A 207 -4.08 28.87 -1.79
CA MET A 207 -4.74 29.45 -0.62
C MET A 207 -4.79 28.47 0.56
N LEU A 208 -5.18 27.22 0.32
CA LEU A 208 -5.22 26.19 1.36
C LEU A 208 -3.85 25.96 1.99
N SER A 209 -2.82 25.92 1.16
CA SER A 209 -1.45 25.74 1.59
C SER A 209 -0.95 26.87 2.49
N TYR A 210 -1.20 28.12 2.08
CA TYR A 210 -0.91 29.29 2.90
C TYR A 210 -1.66 29.25 4.23
N LEU A 211 -2.98 29.02 4.20
CA LEU A 211 -3.83 29.00 5.39
C LEU A 211 -3.38 27.92 6.39
N ILE A 212 -3.09 26.70 5.93
CA ILE A 212 -2.63 25.62 6.81
C ILE A 212 -1.30 25.99 7.49
N ILE A 213 -0.33 26.50 6.73
CA ILE A 213 0.97 26.90 7.31
C ILE A 213 0.77 28.03 8.32
N TYR A 214 -0.07 29.00 7.97
CA TYR A 214 -0.35 30.17 8.79
C TYR A 214 -1.02 29.78 10.12
N ILE A 215 -2.11 29.00 10.06
CA ILE A 215 -2.85 28.52 11.24
C ILE A 215 -1.96 27.69 12.17
N ILE A 216 -1.20 26.75 11.61
CA ILE A 216 -0.28 25.92 12.42
C ILE A 216 0.78 26.81 13.08
N GLY A 217 1.33 27.77 12.33
CA GLY A 217 2.31 28.71 12.86
C GLY A 217 1.76 29.58 13.99
N GLU A 218 0.56 30.15 13.82
CA GLU A 218 -0.09 30.93 14.87
C GLU A 218 -0.39 30.11 16.11
N PHE A 219 -0.91 28.89 15.94
CA PHE A 219 -1.20 28.00 17.05
C PHE A 219 0.06 27.68 17.87
N ILE A 220 1.18 27.38 17.21
CA ILE A 220 2.47 27.16 17.88
C ILE A 220 2.94 28.44 18.57
N THR A 221 2.80 29.61 17.93
CA THR A 221 3.20 30.89 18.54
C THR A 221 2.40 31.20 19.79
N VAL A 222 1.07 31.03 19.76
CA VAL A 222 0.21 31.21 20.93
C VAL A 222 0.60 30.24 22.04
N TRP A 223 0.79 28.97 21.70
CA TRP A 223 1.23 27.95 22.67
C TRP A 223 2.55 28.35 23.35
N VAL A 224 3.56 28.76 22.59
CA VAL A 224 4.84 29.19 23.18
C VAL A 224 4.68 30.49 23.97
N ALA A 225 3.86 31.44 23.53
CA ALA A 225 3.62 32.67 24.28
C ALA A 225 3.00 32.38 25.66
N THR A 226 2.09 31.42 25.76
CA THR A 226 1.54 30.99 27.06
C THR A 226 2.61 30.38 27.98
N THR A 227 3.67 29.77 27.44
CA THR A 227 4.79 29.27 28.27
C THR A 227 5.67 30.37 28.84
N PHE A 228 5.53 31.60 28.35
CA PHE A 228 6.18 32.81 28.91
C PHE A 228 5.24 33.62 29.81
N ASP A 229 4.08 33.08 30.18
CA ASP A 229 3.04 33.77 30.96
C ASP A 229 2.54 35.08 30.31
N TYR A 230 2.59 35.14 28.97
CA TYR A 230 2.13 36.30 28.22
C TYR A 230 0.65 36.20 27.89
N LYS A 231 -0.10 37.26 28.18
CA LYS A 231 -1.49 37.40 27.74
C LYS A 231 -1.53 37.71 26.24
N VAL A 232 -2.18 36.84 25.48
CA VAL A 232 -2.22 36.92 24.01
C VAL A 232 -3.65 37.04 23.51
N ILE A 233 -3.86 37.89 22.49
CA ILE A 233 -5.10 37.99 21.75
C ILE A 233 -4.82 37.57 20.31
N LEU A 234 -5.50 36.51 19.86
CA LEU A 234 -5.36 35.96 18.51
C LEU A 234 -6.46 36.52 17.59
N PHE A 235 -6.05 37.30 16.59
CA PHE A 235 -6.89 37.77 15.49
C PHE A 235 -6.57 37.00 14.21
N PRO A 236 -7.47 36.96 13.20
CA PRO A 236 -7.21 36.21 11.97
C PRO A 236 -6.05 36.80 11.15
N TYR A 237 -5.75 38.08 11.36
CA TYR A 237 -4.69 38.80 10.66
C TYR A 237 -3.39 38.92 11.48
N LYS A 238 -3.42 38.77 12.81
CA LYS A 238 -2.21 38.88 13.65
C LYS A 238 -2.37 38.33 15.07
N ILE A 239 -1.24 38.20 15.76
CA ILE A 239 -1.15 37.92 17.19
C ILE A 239 -0.80 39.20 17.93
N TYR A 240 -1.64 39.62 18.88
CA TYR A 240 -1.40 40.77 19.74
C TYR A 240 -0.94 40.30 21.13
N TYR A 241 0.16 40.88 21.60
CA TYR A 241 0.73 40.58 22.91
C TYR A 241 0.40 41.72 23.88
N SER A 242 -0.38 41.44 24.92
CA SER A 242 -0.76 42.41 25.96
C SER A 242 0.28 42.42 27.07
N ILE A 243 1.50 42.88 26.73
CA ILE A 243 2.69 42.83 27.59
C ILE A 243 3.25 44.25 27.72
N ASP A 244 3.64 44.63 28.93
CA ASP A 244 4.31 45.90 29.19
C ASP A 244 5.75 45.90 28.63
N SER A 245 6.28 47.08 28.30
CA SER A 245 7.57 47.20 27.61
C SER A 245 8.76 46.62 28.40
N ASP A 246 8.67 46.59 29.73
CA ASP A 246 9.70 46.10 30.65
C ASP A 246 9.70 44.57 30.82
N GLN A 247 8.59 43.91 30.49
CA GLN A 247 8.44 42.45 30.60
C GLN A 247 9.04 41.69 29.40
N TRP A 248 9.38 42.39 28.31
CA TRP A 248 9.99 41.76 27.15
C TRP A 248 11.41 41.26 27.43
N THR A 249 11.56 39.95 27.57
CA THR A 249 12.89 39.32 27.64
C THR A 249 13.46 39.11 26.23
N ALA A 250 14.79 39.26 26.09
CA ALA A 250 15.47 39.07 24.82
C ALA A 250 15.21 37.69 24.20
N ASP A 251 15.07 36.66 25.02
CA ASP A 251 14.85 35.29 24.54
C ASP A 251 13.40 35.07 24.08
N SER A 252 12.42 35.67 24.78
CA SER A 252 11.02 35.61 24.33
C SER A 252 10.83 36.29 22.96
N VAL A 253 11.46 37.45 22.72
CA VAL A 253 11.43 38.13 21.42
C VAL A 253 12.02 37.23 20.33
N LYS A 254 13.22 36.69 20.56
CA LYS A 254 13.89 35.82 19.59
C LYS A 254 13.03 34.61 19.25
N ILE A 255 12.41 33.98 20.25
CA ILE A 255 11.62 32.76 20.08
C ILE A 255 10.30 33.08 19.37
N LEU A 256 9.49 34.01 19.89
CA LEU A 256 8.15 34.30 19.38
C LEU A 256 8.16 34.76 17.92
N TYR A 257 9.06 35.67 17.56
CA TYR A 257 9.18 36.16 16.19
C TYR A 257 9.87 35.17 15.23
N SER A 258 10.49 34.10 15.75
CA SER A 258 11.09 33.04 14.95
C SER A 258 10.11 31.91 14.62
N ILE A 259 9.14 31.61 15.49
CA ILE A 259 8.27 30.42 15.35
C ILE A 259 7.57 30.35 13.99
N LEU A 260 6.89 31.42 13.56
CA LEU A 260 6.13 31.40 12.31
C LEU A 260 7.04 31.21 11.07
N PRO A 261 8.14 31.98 10.90
CA PRO A 261 9.12 31.72 9.84
C PRO A 261 9.67 30.29 9.82
N PHE A 262 10.09 29.75 10.97
CA PHE A 262 10.66 28.40 11.03
C PHE A 262 9.61 27.31 10.81
N THR A 263 8.39 27.48 11.31
CA THR A 263 7.27 26.57 11.04
C THR A 263 6.98 26.52 9.55
N GLY A 264 6.95 27.68 8.89
CA GLY A 264 6.86 27.77 7.43
C GLY A 264 7.97 27.00 6.73
N LEU A 265 9.23 27.20 7.13
CA LEU A 265 10.36 26.49 6.55
C LEU A 265 10.24 24.97 6.70
N ILE A 266 9.88 24.48 7.89
CA ILE A 266 9.73 23.05 8.19
C ILE A 266 8.62 22.44 7.33
N ILE A 267 7.42 23.04 7.34
CA ILE A 267 6.29 22.55 6.53
C ILE A 267 6.62 22.62 5.04
N GLY A 268 7.35 23.65 4.60
CA GLY A 268 7.80 23.76 3.22
C GLY A 268 8.75 22.62 2.82
N ILE A 269 9.74 22.30 3.65
CA ILE A 269 10.68 21.19 3.42
C ILE A 269 9.93 19.85 3.40
N VAL A 270 9.02 19.62 4.34
CA VAL A 270 8.17 18.42 4.35
C VAL A 270 7.32 18.35 3.07
N GLY A 271 6.75 19.48 2.65
CA GLY A 271 5.98 19.60 1.41
C GLY A 271 6.77 19.15 0.18
N ILE A 272 8.00 19.63 -0.02
CA ILE A 272 8.79 19.22 -1.19
C ILE A 272 9.24 17.75 -1.14
N ILE A 273 9.42 17.19 0.07
CA ILE A 273 9.69 15.75 0.26
C ILE A 273 8.47 14.93 -0.19
N ILE A 274 7.28 15.26 0.31
CA ILE A 274 6.04 14.57 -0.05
C ILE A 274 5.74 14.74 -1.55
N PHE A 275 5.90 15.94 -2.09
CA PHE A 275 5.76 16.20 -3.54
C PHE A 275 6.68 15.29 -4.37
N SER A 276 7.92 15.08 -3.92
CA SER A 276 8.88 14.23 -4.63
C SER A 276 8.43 12.78 -4.70
N SER A 277 7.73 12.29 -3.66
CA SER A 277 7.10 10.96 -3.64
C SER A 277 5.86 10.89 -4.54
N LEU A 278 5.06 11.95 -4.58
CA LEU A 278 3.82 12.03 -5.38
C LEU A 278 4.02 12.52 -6.81
N ARG A 279 5.27 12.73 -7.26
CA ARG A 279 5.55 13.41 -8.54
C ARG A 279 4.95 12.69 -9.75
N ASN A 280 4.87 11.36 -9.70
CA ASN A 280 4.34 10.51 -10.76
C ASN A 280 2.82 10.36 -10.69
N GLU A 281 2.20 10.65 -9.54
CA GLU A 281 0.76 10.53 -9.36
C GLU A 281 -0.01 11.54 -10.19
N ASN A 282 -1.24 11.19 -10.56
CA ASN A 282 -2.10 12.00 -11.43
C ASN A 282 -2.98 13.00 -10.67
N GLY A 283 -2.93 12.97 -9.33
CA GLY A 283 -3.77 13.79 -8.47
C GLY A 283 -3.37 15.27 -8.42
N TYR A 284 -4.37 16.14 -8.29
CA TYR A 284 -4.18 17.59 -8.08
C TYR A 284 -3.54 17.91 -6.74
N PHE A 285 -3.69 17.03 -5.74
CA PHE A 285 -3.24 17.25 -4.37
C PHE A 285 -1.72 17.49 -4.24
N LYS A 286 -0.90 17.02 -5.20
CA LYS A 286 0.53 17.35 -5.17
C LYS A 286 0.82 18.84 -5.37
N LEU A 287 -0.10 19.61 -5.99
CA LEU A 287 0.02 21.05 -6.09
C LEU A 287 -0.02 21.72 -4.70
N PHE A 288 -0.82 21.18 -3.76
CA PHE A 288 -0.83 21.66 -2.37
C PHE A 288 0.57 21.63 -1.77
N PHE A 289 1.25 20.49 -1.84
CA PHE A 289 2.61 20.34 -1.29
C PHE A 289 3.66 21.20 -2.00
N LEU A 290 3.50 21.41 -3.31
CA LEU A 290 4.39 22.28 -4.06
C LEU A 290 4.19 23.75 -3.66
N TRP A 291 2.95 24.18 -3.48
CA TRP A 291 2.63 25.50 -2.92
C TRP A 291 3.06 25.61 -1.45
N SER A 292 3.03 24.53 -0.67
CA SER A 292 3.50 24.53 0.73
C SER A 292 4.99 24.79 0.80
N PHE A 293 5.76 24.21 -0.11
CA PHE A 293 7.17 24.56 -0.25
C PHE A 293 7.36 26.05 -0.60
N VAL A 294 6.62 26.58 -1.57
CA VAL A 294 6.73 28.00 -1.96
C VAL A 294 6.38 28.92 -0.80
N HIS A 295 5.23 28.71 -0.14
CA HIS A 295 4.80 29.51 1.01
C HIS A 295 5.75 29.37 2.19
N GLY A 296 6.25 28.17 2.48
CA GLY A 296 7.21 27.97 3.55
C GLY A 296 8.52 28.73 3.35
N ILE A 297 9.04 28.70 2.11
CA ILE A 297 10.23 29.45 1.72
C ILE A 297 9.98 30.97 1.76
N VAL A 298 8.81 31.44 1.33
CA VAL A 298 8.39 32.85 1.43
C VAL A 298 8.23 33.29 2.89
N MET A 299 7.59 32.48 3.74
CA MET A 299 7.42 32.81 5.15
C MET A 299 8.75 32.90 5.88
N PHE A 300 9.73 32.07 5.53
CA PHE A 300 11.07 32.15 6.14
C PHE A 300 11.90 33.30 5.56
N PHE A 301 12.28 33.20 4.28
CA PHE A 301 13.19 34.17 3.66
C PHE A 301 12.53 35.51 3.37
N GLY A 302 11.22 35.55 3.14
CA GLY A 302 10.48 36.80 3.03
C GLY A 302 10.39 37.55 4.36
N SER A 303 10.24 36.83 5.49
CA SER A 303 10.29 37.45 6.83
C SER A 303 11.67 37.98 7.16
N ILE A 304 12.74 37.23 6.81
CA ILE A 304 14.12 37.72 6.99
C ILE A 304 14.32 38.98 6.13
N LEU A 305 13.98 38.93 4.83
CA LEU A 305 14.16 40.04 3.91
C LEU A 305 13.42 41.29 4.38
N MET A 306 12.09 41.21 4.51
CA MET A 306 11.29 42.37 4.90
C MET A 306 11.52 42.78 6.35
N GLY A 307 11.84 41.83 7.23
CA GLY A 307 12.14 42.13 8.62
C GLY A 307 13.43 42.91 8.78
N THR A 308 14.47 42.58 7.99
CA THR A 308 15.70 43.38 7.97
C THR A 308 15.51 44.77 7.37
N LEU A 309 14.64 44.91 6.36
CA LEU A 309 14.41 46.20 5.68
C LEU A 309 13.53 47.15 6.47
N LEU A 310 12.50 46.62 7.14
CA LEU A 310 11.49 47.40 7.87
C LEU A 310 11.68 47.37 9.39
N ASN A 311 12.66 46.61 9.91
CA ASN A 311 12.88 46.36 11.34
C ASN A 311 11.64 45.79 12.07
N GLN A 312 10.87 44.93 11.40
CA GLN A 312 9.66 44.31 11.96
C GLN A 312 9.70 42.78 11.91
N GLY A 313 8.88 42.11 12.72
CA GLY A 313 8.78 40.65 12.76
C GLY A 313 10.13 39.99 13.05
N PHE A 314 10.65 39.19 12.11
CA PHE A 314 11.97 38.57 12.23
C PHE A 314 13.12 39.60 12.29
N GLY A 315 12.89 40.85 11.87
CA GLY A 315 13.79 41.97 12.08
C GLY A 315 14.13 42.22 13.54
N TRP A 316 13.15 42.04 14.44
CA TRP A 316 13.37 42.12 15.89
C TRP A 316 14.36 41.07 16.34
N VAL A 317 14.25 39.82 15.86
CA VAL A 317 15.20 38.75 16.18
C VAL A 317 16.64 39.16 15.82
N ILE A 318 16.84 39.74 14.64
CA ILE A 318 18.16 40.18 14.16
C ILE A 318 18.68 41.37 14.99
N ALA A 319 17.80 42.30 15.36
CA ALA A 319 18.15 43.42 16.24
C ALA A 319 18.59 42.94 17.63
N TYR A 320 17.88 41.98 18.22
CA TYR A 320 18.20 41.37 19.53
C TYR A 320 19.41 40.43 19.49
N LEU A 321 19.92 40.08 18.31
CA LEU A 321 21.22 39.43 18.14
C LEU A 321 22.37 40.44 18.03
N TYR A 322 22.09 41.74 18.20
CA TYR A 322 23.06 42.84 18.15
C TYR A 322 23.85 42.90 16.84
N TYR A 323 23.26 42.42 15.73
CA TYR A 323 23.88 42.57 14.42
C TYR A 323 23.81 44.04 13.96
N LYS A 324 24.97 44.59 13.62
CA LYS A 324 25.08 45.91 12.96
C LYS A 324 24.32 45.91 11.62
N ASP A 325 24.07 47.10 11.07
CA ASP A 325 23.34 47.26 9.81
C ASP A 325 23.97 46.49 8.64
N THR A 326 25.31 46.32 8.65
CA THR A 326 26.01 45.45 7.69
C THR A 326 25.51 44.01 7.74
N GLY A 327 25.22 43.48 8.94
CA GLY A 327 24.66 42.15 9.13
C GLY A 327 23.24 42.04 8.55
N LYS A 328 22.38 43.04 8.81
CA LYS A 328 21.03 43.11 8.24
C LYS A 328 21.07 43.07 6.71
N MET A 329 21.97 43.84 6.09
CA MET A 329 22.17 43.85 4.65
C MET A 329 22.60 42.47 4.11
N ILE A 330 23.51 41.77 4.80
CA ILE A 330 23.93 40.42 4.41
C ILE A 330 22.75 39.45 4.44
N PHE A 331 21.91 39.50 5.48
CA PHE A 331 20.71 38.66 5.57
C PHE A 331 19.68 38.96 4.47
N SER A 332 19.47 40.24 4.12
CA SER A 332 18.64 40.63 2.97
C SER A 332 19.16 40.02 1.66
N ILE A 333 20.45 40.15 1.40
CA ILE A 333 21.09 39.62 0.18
C ILE A 333 20.94 38.10 0.11
N ILE A 334 21.25 37.39 1.19
CA ILE A 334 21.09 35.94 1.29
C ILE A 334 19.65 35.53 1.02
N SER A 335 18.67 36.26 1.56
CA SER A 335 17.25 35.95 1.39
C SER A 335 16.79 36.12 -0.06
N ILE A 336 17.22 37.18 -0.74
CA ILE A 336 16.94 37.37 -2.18
C ILE A 336 17.53 36.21 -3.00
N PHE A 337 18.79 35.86 -2.75
CA PHE A 337 19.43 34.73 -3.44
C PHE A 337 18.72 33.41 -3.15
N ALA A 338 18.32 33.15 -1.90
CA ALA A 338 17.62 31.94 -1.52
C ALA A 338 16.25 31.81 -2.20
N LEU A 339 15.44 32.88 -2.19
CA LEU A 339 14.15 32.95 -2.90
C LEU A 339 14.35 32.69 -4.40
N PHE A 340 15.33 33.33 -5.00
CA PHE A 340 15.62 33.18 -6.42
C PHE A 340 16.08 31.75 -6.79
N ILE A 341 17.00 31.17 -5.99
CA ILE A 341 17.47 29.78 -6.17
C ILE A 341 16.30 28.80 -5.99
N ALA A 342 15.43 29.02 -5.01
CA ALA A 342 14.24 28.20 -4.81
C ALA A 342 13.35 28.20 -6.06
N GLY A 343 13.06 29.37 -6.63
CA GLY A 343 12.28 29.49 -7.87
C GLY A 343 12.89 28.73 -9.06
N THR A 344 14.20 28.87 -9.30
CA THR A 344 14.86 28.08 -10.36
C THR A 344 14.81 26.57 -10.10
N SER A 345 14.81 26.15 -8.83
CA SER A 345 14.84 24.75 -8.43
C SER A 345 13.48 24.06 -8.59
N ILE A 346 12.39 24.75 -8.29
CA ILE A 346 11.01 24.21 -8.34
C ILE A 346 10.36 24.26 -9.72
N THR A 347 10.96 24.95 -10.69
CA THR A 347 10.37 25.10 -12.02
C THR A 347 10.06 23.75 -12.67
N ARG A 348 10.98 22.78 -12.53
CA ARG A 348 10.77 21.42 -13.05
C ARG A 348 9.63 20.71 -12.33
N SER A 349 9.48 20.93 -11.03
CA SER A 349 8.39 20.38 -10.22
C SER A 349 7.04 20.91 -10.70
N PHE A 350 6.91 22.22 -10.94
CA PHE A 350 5.70 22.80 -11.52
C PHE A 350 5.40 22.23 -12.91
N LEU A 351 6.41 22.07 -13.77
CA LEU A 351 6.23 21.47 -15.08
C LEU A 351 5.73 20.00 -14.99
N ILE A 352 6.32 19.20 -14.11
CA ILE A 352 5.91 17.79 -13.87
C ILE A 352 4.50 17.72 -13.30
N SER A 353 4.10 18.67 -12.46
CA SER A 353 2.74 18.71 -11.91
C SER A 353 1.65 18.94 -12.97
N GLY A 354 2.04 19.41 -14.17
CA GLY A 354 1.16 19.52 -15.33
C GLY A 354 0.59 18.17 -15.81
N ASN A 355 1.16 17.05 -15.38
CA ASN A 355 0.59 15.73 -15.66
C ASN A 355 -0.85 15.63 -15.15
N ALA A 356 -1.26 16.33 -14.09
CA ALA A 356 -2.64 16.29 -13.59
C ALA A 356 -3.67 16.77 -14.63
N TYR A 357 -3.21 17.47 -15.67
CA TYR A 357 -4.04 18.11 -16.69
C TYR A 357 -3.77 17.61 -18.11
N PHE A 358 -2.52 17.27 -18.43
CA PHE A 358 -2.08 16.98 -19.79
C PHE A 358 -1.32 15.66 -19.85
N ASN A 359 -1.46 14.92 -20.96
CA ASN A 359 -0.61 13.75 -21.27
C ASN A 359 0.78 14.18 -21.73
N PHE A 360 0.85 15.36 -22.36
CA PHE A 360 2.08 15.89 -22.91
C PHE A 360 2.15 17.40 -22.77
N VAL A 361 3.28 17.91 -22.27
CA VAL A 361 3.54 19.35 -22.15
C VAL A 361 4.54 19.77 -23.22
N LYS A 362 3.99 20.15 -24.37
CA LYS A 362 4.68 20.79 -25.51
C LYS A 362 5.14 22.19 -25.17
N HIS A 363 6.17 22.66 -25.87
CA HIS A 363 6.58 24.06 -25.85
C HIS A 363 5.42 25.06 -26.01
N GLU A 364 4.45 24.79 -26.88
CA GLU A 364 3.25 25.62 -27.13
C GLU A 364 2.37 25.78 -25.87
N ASN A 365 2.08 24.67 -25.19
CA ASN A 365 1.16 24.65 -24.04
C ASN A 365 1.84 25.03 -22.71
N ARG A 366 3.18 25.18 -22.69
CA ARG A 366 3.91 25.54 -21.48
C ARG A 366 3.54 26.93 -20.97
N LYS A 367 3.40 27.90 -21.87
CA LYS A 367 2.98 29.26 -21.50
C LYS A 367 1.59 29.20 -20.86
N PHE A 368 0.68 28.46 -21.46
CA PHE A 368 -0.66 28.22 -20.94
C PHE A 368 -0.64 27.60 -19.54
N LEU A 369 0.14 26.54 -19.35
CA LEU A 369 0.30 25.88 -18.05
C LEU A 369 0.93 26.80 -17.00
N PHE A 370 2.01 27.52 -17.34
CA PHE A 370 2.67 28.43 -16.41
C PHE A 370 1.74 29.57 -15.95
N VAL A 371 1.02 30.19 -16.89
CA VAL A 371 0.14 31.33 -16.55
C VAL A 371 -1.05 30.87 -15.72
N SER A 372 -1.72 29.79 -16.13
CA SER A 372 -2.88 29.26 -15.41
C SER A 372 -2.51 28.62 -14.08
N GLN A 373 -1.41 27.86 -14.00
CA GLN A 373 -1.08 27.07 -12.82
C GLN A 373 -0.16 27.79 -11.83
N VAL A 374 0.66 28.75 -12.27
CA VAL A 374 1.70 29.37 -11.41
C VAL A 374 1.52 30.87 -11.28
N LEU A 375 1.56 31.61 -12.39
CA LEU A 375 1.61 33.07 -12.36
C LEU A 375 0.33 33.69 -11.80
N LEU A 376 -0.83 33.41 -12.41
CA LEU A 376 -2.09 34.01 -11.97
C LEU A 376 -2.52 33.52 -10.58
N PRO A 377 -2.47 32.22 -10.24
CA PRO A 377 -2.81 31.77 -8.90
C PRO A 377 -1.98 32.45 -7.81
N ALA A 378 -0.69 32.70 -8.08
CA ALA A 378 0.15 33.36 -7.10
C ALA A 378 -0.11 34.86 -7.01
N ILE A 379 -0.32 35.57 -8.13
CA ILE A 379 -0.67 37.00 -8.08
C ILE A 379 -2.02 37.20 -7.39
N ILE A 380 -3.06 36.53 -7.89
CA ILE A 380 -4.43 36.67 -7.35
C ILE A 380 -4.51 36.13 -5.93
N GLY A 381 -3.90 34.98 -5.66
CA GLY A 381 -3.84 34.41 -4.32
C GLY A 381 -3.12 35.32 -3.33
N THR A 382 -1.97 35.90 -3.70
CA THR A 382 -1.28 36.89 -2.85
C THR A 382 -2.11 38.14 -2.64
N THR A 383 -2.79 38.65 -3.66
CA THR A 383 -3.70 39.80 -3.51
C THR A 383 -4.84 39.48 -2.55
N ILE A 384 -5.47 38.31 -2.67
CA ILE A 384 -6.52 37.88 -1.74
C ILE A 384 -5.95 37.80 -0.32
N MET A 385 -4.79 37.15 -0.12
CA MET A 385 -4.18 37.05 1.22
C MET A 385 -3.77 38.41 1.79
N ALA A 386 -3.30 39.34 0.96
CA ALA A 386 -2.98 40.71 1.37
C ALA A 386 -4.23 41.48 1.80
N LEU A 387 -5.34 41.37 1.06
CA LEU A 387 -6.61 41.98 1.42
C LEU A 387 -7.16 41.42 2.74
N LEU A 388 -6.99 40.12 2.99
CA LEU A 388 -7.40 39.46 4.23
C LEU A 388 -6.56 39.86 5.44
N LYS A 389 -5.38 40.43 5.21
CA LYS A 389 -4.48 40.92 6.25
C LYS A 389 -4.74 42.38 6.62
N ILE A 390 -5.63 43.06 5.91
CA ILE A 390 -6.04 44.42 6.27
C ILE A 390 -6.84 44.32 7.56
N PRO A 391 -6.40 45.00 8.64
CA PRO A 391 -7.12 44.97 9.91
C PRO A 391 -8.50 45.61 9.73
N THR A 392 -9.50 45.07 10.42
CA THR A 392 -10.83 45.69 10.54
C THR A 392 -10.86 46.73 11.66
N ASP A 393 -10.00 46.58 12.66
CA ASP A 393 -9.95 47.44 13.84
C ASP A 393 -8.65 48.25 13.87
N ASP A 394 -8.79 49.57 13.74
CA ASP A 394 -7.67 50.52 13.76
C ASP A 394 -6.96 50.57 15.11
N TYR A 395 -7.63 50.18 16.20
CA TYR A 395 -7.08 50.29 17.55
C TYR A 395 -5.85 49.42 17.78
N PHE A 396 -5.83 48.21 17.22
CA PHE A 396 -4.76 47.26 17.51
C PHE A 396 -3.59 47.37 16.55
N SER A 397 -3.74 47.97 15.36
CA SER A 397 -2.82 47.80 14.23
C SER A 397 -2.22 49.09 13.72
N THR A 398 -0.90 49.10 13.57
CA THR A 398 -0.18 50.22 12.97
C THR A 398 -0.10 50.09 11.46
N ASN A 399 0.04 51.22 10.77
CA ASN A 399 0.17 51.23 9.31
C ASN A 399 1.42 50.47 8.83
N GLU A 400 2.48 50.46 9.63
CA GLU A 400 3.74 49.82 9.28
C GLU A 400 3.62 48.28 9.30
N GLU A 401 2.86 47.73 10.25
CA GLU A 401 2.62 46.27 10.36
C GLU A 401 1.94 45.70 9.12
N TYR A 402 0.92 46.38 8.58
CA TYR A 402 0.24 45.88 7.37
C TYR A 402 1.18 45.96 6.16
N ILE A 403 1.99 47.02 6.05
CA ILE A 403 2.97 47.16 4.95
C ILE A 403 3.98 46.02 5.02
N PHE A 404 4.44 45.67 6.21
CA PHE A 404 5.35 44.55 6.43
C PHE A 404 4.73 43.22 5.99
N GLU A 405 3.51 42.90 6.42
CA GLU A 405 2.83 41.65 6.07
C GLU A 405 2.57 41.53 4.56
N ILE A 406 2.08 42.59 3.92
CA ILE A 406 1.84 42.63 2.47
C ILE A 406 3.16 42.49 1.71
N SER A 407 4.20 43.22 2.12
CA SER A 407 5.52 43.18 1.50
C SER A 407 6.15 41.79 1.62
N LYS A 408 6.02 41.15 2.80
CA LYS A 408 6.49 39.80 3.07
C LYS A 408 5.86 38.79 2.12
N ILE A 409 4.53 38.78 1.99
CA ILE A 409 3.83 37.82 1.11
C ILE A 409 4.15 38.13 -0.36
N SER A 410 4.34 39.40 -0.71
CA SER A 410 4.71 39.84 -2.07
C SER A 410 6.10 39.37 -2.51
N THR A 411 6.98 38.95 -1.58
CA THR A 411 8.28 38.35 -1.93
C THR A 411 8.16 37.06 -2.74
N ILE A 412 6.98 36.45 -2.82
CA ILE A 412 6.71 35.33 -3.74
C ILE A 412 7.01 35.68 -5.20
N LEU A 413 6.90 36.96 -5.59
CA LEU A 413 7.25 37.42 -6.93
C LEU A 413 8.73 37.15 -7.27
N LEU A 414 9.62 37.18 -6.26
CA LEU A 414 11.03 36.84 -6.42
C LEU A 414 11.25 35.35 -6.71
N ILE A 415 10.32 34.48 -6.32
CA ILE A 415 10.31 33.06 -6.67
C ILE A 415 9.71 32.87 -8.08
N ILE A 416 8.62 33.54 -8.41
CA ILE A 416 7.90 33.37 -9.68
C ILE A 416 8.73 33.85 -10.86
N LEU A 417 9.48 34.95 -10.70
CA LEU A 417 10.32 35.52 -11.76
C LEU A 417 11.29 34.48 -12.38
N PRO A 418 12.18 33.82 -11.61
CA PRO A 418 13.02 32.76 -12.15
C PRO A 418 12.24 31.53 -12.63
N VAL A 419 11.06 31.23 -12.06
CA VAL A 419 10.20 30.16 -12.60
C VAL A 419 9.78 30.48 -14.02
N GLY A 420 9.21 31.66 -14.28
CA GLY A 420 8.78 32.05 -15.63
C GLY A 420 9.93 32.07 -16.64
N LEU A 421 11.11 32.53 -16.23
CA LEU A 421 12.30 32.59 -17.08
C LEU A 421 12.83 31.21 -17.46
N THR A 422 12.82 30.27 -16.51
CA THR A 422 13.34 28.92 -16.74
C THR A 422 12.31 27.96 -17.35
N PHE A 423 11.00 28.22 -17.17
CA PHE A 423 9.91 27.41 -17.71
C PHE A 423 9.99 27.26 -19.25
N LYS A 424 10.34 28.36 -19.94
CA LYS A 424 10.54 28.38 -21.40
C LYS A 424 11.69 27.48 -21.86
N SER A 425 12.75 27.38 -21.05
CA SER A 425 13.99 26.69 -21.44
C SER A 425 13.98 25.16 -21.26
N MET A 426 12.93 24.60 -20.64
CA MET A 426 12.86 23.17 -20.35
C MET A 426 12.66 22.33 -21.63
N GLY A 427 12.94 21.04 -21.57
CA GLY A 427 12.60 20.10 -22.64
C GLY A 427 11.11 19.72 -22.58
N ASP A 428 10.60 19.13 -23.65
CA ASP A 428 9.26 18.57 -23.67
C ASP A 428 9.15 17.42 -22.66
N VAL A 429 7.99 17.31 -22.00
CA VAL A 429 7.77 16.31 -20.95
C VAL A 429 6.57 15.45 -21.34
N TYR A 430 6.84 14.16 -21.53
CA TYR A 430 5.87 13.11 -21.80
C TYR A 430 5.46 12.43 -20.50
N PHE A 431 4.15 12.26 -20.33
CA PHE A 431 3.55 11.49 -19.25
C PHE A 431 2.89 10.22 -19.83
N ASP A 432 2.05 9.56 -19.05
CA ASP A 432 1.38 8.31 -19.44
C ASP A 432 0.40 8.48 -20.63
N GLU A 433 0.12 7.36 -21.30
CA GLU A 433 -0.70 7.29 -22.52
C GLU A 433 -2.21 7.49 -22.27
N ASP A 434 -2.68 7.21 -21.05
CA ASP A 434 -4.11 7.32 -20.71
C ASP A 434 -4.64 8.74 -20.93
N GLY A 435 -5.74 8.86 -21.67
CA GLY A 435 -6.35 10.15 -22.00
C GLY A 435 -6.78 10.94 -20.77
N ARG A 436 -6.10 12.06 -20.48
CA ARG A 436 -6.44 12.92 -19.33
C ARG A 436 -7.47 13.98 -19.69
N LYS A 437 -8.45 14.14 -18.80
CA LYS A 437 -9.47 15.19 -18.88
C LYS A 437 -9.28 16.18 -17.73
N VAL A 438 -9.24 17.46 -18.04
CA VAL A 438 -9.15 18.54 -17.04
C VAL A 438 -10.48 18.60 -16.26
N LYS A 439 -10.45 18.11 -15.02
CA LYS A 439 -11.58 18.15 -14.09
C LYS A 439 -11.37 19.26 -13.05
N PHE A 440 -12.48 19.83 -12.61
CA PHE A 440 -12.48 20.78 -11.50
C PHE A 440 -12.44 20.01 -10.18
N ALA A 441 -11.55 20.39 -9.27
CA ALA A 441 -11.30 19.65 -8.04
C ALA A 441 -12.15 20.20 -6.88
N TRP A 442 -13.47 20.02 -6.99
CA TRP A 442 -14.48 20.53 -6.05
C TRP A 442 -14.18 20.29 -4.56
N PRO A 443 -13.69 19.11 -4.13
CA PRO A 443 -13.42 18.87 -2.72
C PRO A 443 -12.43 19.88 -2.13
N PHE A 444 -11.39 20.26 -2.89
CA PHE A 444 -10.41 21.22 -2.39
C PHE A 444 -10.95 22.63 -2.31
N LEU A 445 -11.82 23.05 -3.24
CA LEU A 445 -12.53 24.33 -3.12
C LEU A 445 -13.33 24.39 -1.82
N LEU A 446 -14.13 23.36 -1.55
CA LEU A 446 -14.98 23.29 -0.37
C LEU A 446 -14.15 23.29 0.92
N ILE A 447 -13.05 22.52 0.95
CA ILE A 447 -12.12 22.50 2.09
C ILE A 447 -11.47 23.87 2.28
N THR A 448 -10.95 24.51 1.22
CA THR A 448 -10.34 25.84 1.33
C THR A 448 -11.32 26.87 1.86
N LEU A 449 -12.55 26.88 1.34
CA LEU A 449 -13.59 27.80 1.77
C LEU A 449 -14.00 27.53 3.22
N ALA A 450 -14.16 26.26 3.62
CA ALA A 450 -14.49 25.88 4.99
C ALA A 450 -13.40 26.29 5.98
N VAL A 451 -12.12 25.99 5.68
CA VAL A 451 -10.98 26.41 6.51
C VAL A 451 -10.89 27.92 6.59
N PHE A 452 -11.11 28.62 5.47
CA PHE A 452 -11.09 30.07 5.42
C PHE A 452 -12.19 30.71 6.27
N ILE A 453 -13.45 30.29 6.10
CA ILE A 453 -14.60 30.76 6.87
C ILE A 453 -14.38 30.47 8.35
N LEU A 454 -13.99 29.23 8.70
CA LEU A 454 -13.75 28.85 10.08
C LEU A 454 -12.67 29.72 10.73
N HIS A 455 -11.52 29.89 10.07
CA HIS A 455 -10.43 30.73 10.55
C HIS A 455 -10.89 32.18 10.79
N PHE A 456 -11.57 32.77 9.81
CA PHE A 456 -11.98 34.16 9.90
C PHE A 456 -13.06 34.38 10.95
N PHE A 457 -14.15 33.60 10.94
CA PHE A 457 -15.27 33.80 11.85
C PHE A 457 -14.95 33.45 13.31
N VAL A 458 -14.13 32.41 13.55
CA VAL A 458 -13.75 32.03 14.92
C VAL A 458 -12.82 33.07 15.53
N LEU A 459 -11.91 33.64 14.75
CA LEU A 459 -10.91 34.59 15.26
C LEU A 459 -11.33 36.06 15.13
N ALA A 460 -12.35 36.39 14.35
CA ALA A 460 -12.85 37.76 14.17
C ALA A 460 -13.05 38.55 15.48
N PRO A 461 -13.65 38.00 16.55
CA PRO A 461 -13.81 38.74 17.81
C PRO A 461 -12.50 38.91 18.61
N GLY A 462 -11.41 38.26 18.21
CA GLY A 462 -10.18 38.17 18.99
C GLY A 462 -10.30 37.13 20.10
N VAL A 463 -9.60 36.00 19.97
CA VAL A 463 -9.60 34.96 21.01
C VAL A 463 -8.53 35.27 22.04
N VAL A 464 -8.93 35.49 23.29
CA VAL A 464 -8.02 35.80 24.40
C VAL A 464 -7.52 34.51 25.03
N PHE A 465 -6.19 34.39 25.15
CA PHE A 465 -5.51 33.32 25.86
C PHE A 465 -4.83 33.92 27.10
N ASN A 466 -5.29 33.50 28.28
CA ASN A 466 -4.66 33.81 29.56
C ASN A 466 -3.79 32.62 29.97
N SER A 467 -2.59 32.90 30.49
CA SER A 467 -1.67 31.94 31.08
C SER A 467 -2.17 31.39 32.40
#